data_AF-A0AA41H8S0-F1
#
_entry.id   AF-A0AA41H8S0-F1
#
_cell.length_a   1.000
_cell.length_b   1.000
_cell.length_c   1.000
_cell.angle_alpha   90.00
_cell.angle_beta   90.00
_cell.angle_gamma   90.00
#
_symmetry.space_group_name_H-M   'P 1'
#
loop_
_entity.id
_entity.type
_entity.pdbx_description
1 polymer ?
#
loop_
_entity_poly.entity_id
_entity_poly.type
_entity_poly.pdbx_seq_one_letter_code
_entity_poly.pdbx_strand_id
1 'polypeptide(L)'
;MIVAAANRHGGTAVLVDTEGRDSAESRAELVAARLAVVPLKPDQADLSTRYQLIARLNAARMFNPGLRVLFVLVGGAGEPTDAERAAVRAYVAQVMSATLASTVIHGQEPADMDALYREVFTA
;
A
#
# COMPACT_ATOMS: atom_id res chain seq x y z
N MET A 1 3.44 -2.19 4.95
CA MET A 1 2.20 -2.92 4.69
C MET A 1 1.79 -2.64 3.26
N ILE A 2 1.73 -3.65 2.41
CA ILE A 2 1.01 -3.58 1.13
C ILE A 2 -0.25 -4.41 1.36
N VAL A 3 -1.41 -3.94 0.92
CA VAL A 3 -2.61 -4.77 0.91
C VAL A 3 -2.81 -5.25 -0.52
N ALA A 4 -2.61 -6.54 -0.75
CA ALA A 4 -2.88 -7.17 -2.03
C ALA A 4 -4.33 -7.63 -2.08
N ALA A 5 -5.08 -7.17 -3.08
CA ALA A 5 -6.47 -7.55 -3.31
C ALA A 5 -6.59 -8.38 -4.60
N ALA A 6 -7.14 -9.59 -4.46
CA ALA A 6 -7.53 -10.45 -5.58
C ALA A 6 -9.05 -10.68 -5.54
N ASN A 7 -9.74 -10.50 -6.68
CA ASN A 7 -11.15 -10.88 -6.79
C ASN A 7 -11.23 -12.33 -7.23
N ARG A 8 -12.08 -13.12 -6.57
CA ARG A 8 -12.62 -14.35 -7.18
C ARG A 8 -13.88 -14.00 -7.97
N HIS A 9 -14.19 -14.82 -8.98
CA HIS A 9 -15.48 -14.74 -9.67
C HIS A 9 -16.60 -14.84 -8.62
N GLY A 10 -17.53 -13.86 -8.60
CA GLY A 10 -18.65 -13.81 -7.66
C GLY A 10 -18.72 -12.60 -6.72
N GLY A 11 -17.79 -11.65 -6.78
CA GLY A 11 -17.86 -10.38 -6.04
C GLY A 11 -17.09 -10.34 -4.71
N THR A 12 -16.48 -11.45 -4.30
CA THR A 12 -15.65 -11.53 -3.08
C THR A 12 -14.22 -11.08 -3.34
N ALA A 13 -13.71 -10.19 -2.50
CA ALA A 13 -12.31 -9.77 -2.47
C ALA A 13 -11.56 -10.52 -1.36
N VAL A 14 -10.36 -10.99 -1.67
CA VAL A 14 -9.39 -11.49 -0.67
C VAL A 14 -8.40 -10.37 -0.41
N LEU A 15 -8.27 -9.98 0.86
CA LEU A 15 -7.24 -9.04 1.31
C LEU A 15 -6.10 -9.83 1.93
N VAL A 16 -4.87 -9.53 1.49
CA VAL A 16 -3.65 -10.09 2.05
C VAL A 16 -2.86 -8.95 2.68
N ASP A 17 -2.55 -9.08 3.97
CA ASP A 17 -1.59 -8.22 4.63
C ASP A 17 -0.17 -8.68 4.26
N THR A 18 0.47 -7.93 3.37
CA THR A 18 1.80 -8.25 2.86
C THR A 18 2.88 -7.64 3.75
N GLU A 19 3.92 -8.44 3.99
CA GLU A 19 5.15 -7.96 4.61
C GLU A 19 5.71 -6.75 3.85
N GLY A 20 6.00 -5.66 4.58
CA GLY A 20 6.54 -4.44 3.98
C GLY A 20 7.90 -4.62 3.31
N ARG A 21 8.66 -5.67 3.68
CA ARG A 21 10.02 -5.98 3.21
C ARG A 21 10.00 -6.85 1.97
N ASP A 22 11.05 -6.79 1.15
CA ASP A 22 11.19 -7.65 -0.02
C ASP A 22 11.50 -9.10 0.38
N SER A 23 10.44 -9.91 0.45
CA SER A 23 10.47 -11.35 0.73
C SER A 23 9.88 -12.16 -0.43
N ALA A 24 10.10 -13.47 -0.41
CA ALA A 24 9.54 -14.37 -1.44
C ALA A 24 8.01 -14.35 -1.40
N GLU A 25 7.45 -14.30 -0.21
CA GLU A 25 6.03 -14.18 0.11
C GLU A 25 5.45 -12.89 -0.49
N SER A 26 6.07 -11.74 -0.18
CA SER A 26 5.61 -10.45 -0.72
C SER A 26 5.65 -10.39 -2.25
N ARG A 27 6.62 -11.07 -2.89
CA ARG A 27 6.72 -11.15 -4.34
C ARG A 27 5.62 -12.05 -4.91
N ALA A 28 5.38 -13.22 -4.31
CA ALA A 28 4.31 -14.12 -4.72
C ALA A 28 2.93 -13.45 -4.61
N GLU A 29 2.70 -12.69 -3.55
CA GLU A 29 1.46 -11.94 -3.34
C GLU A 29 1.24 -10.87 -4.42
N LEU A 30 2.27 -10.10 -4.77
CA LEU A 30 2.18 -9.12 -5.88
C LEU A 30 1.94 -9.78 -7.24
N VAL A 31 2.50 -10.96 -7.48
CA VAL A 31 2.26 -11.74 -8.70
C VAL A 31 0.81 -12.23 -8.77
N ALA A 32 0.21 -12.61 -7.64
CA ALA A 32 -1.18 -13.08 -7.60
C ALA A 32 -2.22 -11.94 -7.53
N ALA A 33 -1.82 -10.75 -7.09
CA ALA A 33 -2.73 -9.63 -6.84
C ALA A 33 -3.29 -9.00 -8.12
N ARG A 34 -4.53 -8.50 -8.04
CA ARG A 34 -5.07 -7.62 -9.09
C ARG A 34 -4.83 -6.15 -8.78
N LEU A 35 -4.78 -5.81 -7.49
CA LEU A 35 -4.52 -4.47 -6.97
C LEU A 35 -3.59 -4.58 -5.77
N ALA A 36 -2.51 -3.81 -5.78
CA ALA A 36 -1.69 -3.53 -4.61
C ALA A 36 -2.07 -2.14 -4.06
N VAL A 37 -2.56 -2.09 -2.82
CA VAL A 37 -2.81 -0.85 -2.09
C VAL A 37 -1.61 -0.56 -1.21
N VAL A 38 -1.02 0.63 -1.37
CA VAL A 38 0.22 1.03 -0.70
C VAL A 38 -0.06 2.25 0.19
N PRO A 39 -0.35 2.03 1.49
CA PRO A 39 -0.45 3.13 2.45
C PRO A 39 0.91 3.81 2.61
N LEU A 40 0.88 5.15 2.60
CA LEU A 40 2.07 5.99 2.63
C LEU A 40 1.81 7.24 3.47
N LYS A 41 2.66 7.51 4.47
CA LYS A 41 2.69 8.82 5.13
C LYS A 41 3.54 9.81 4.30
N PRO A 42 3.25 11.13 4.31
CA PRO A 42 4.01 12.11 3.52
C PRO A 42 5.53 12.06 3.72
N ASP A 43 5.98 11.93 4.97
CA ASP A 43 7.39 11.84 5.37
C ASP A 43 8.12 10.60 4.83
N GLN A 44 7.37 9.59 4.39
CA GLN A 44 7.89 8.37 3.81
C GLN A 44 8.01 8.44 2.27
N ALA A 45 7.54 9.51 1.63
CA ALA A 45 7.54 9.66 0.17
C ALA A 45 8.90 10.11 -0.36
N ASP A 46 9.93 9.31 -0.12
CA ASP A 46 11.31 9.61 -0.47
C ASP A 46 11.98 8.44 -1.22
N LEU A 47 12.58 8.75 -2.36
CA LEU A 47 13.29 7.79 -3.18
C LEU A 47 14.56 7.28 -2.51
N SER A 48 15.25 8.12 -1.73
CA SER A 48 16.52 7.74 -1.12
C SER A 48 16.34 6.63 -0.08
N THR A 49 15.20 6.59 0.59
CA THR A 49 14.88 5.63 1.65
C THR A 49 13.97 4.49 1.21
N ARG A 50 13.16 4.67 0.14
CA ARG A 50 12.16 3.68 -0.29
C ARG A 50 12.21 3.29 -1.77
N TYR A 51 13.38 3.38 -2.40
CA TYR A 51 13.59 2.87 -3.76
C TYR A 51 13.24 1.38 -3.91
N GLN A 52 13.55 0.54 -2.92
CA GLN A 52 13.30 -0.90 -2.99
C GLN A 52 11.82 -1.25 -3.18
N LEU A 53 10.91 -0.46 -2.60
CA LEU A 53 9.47 -0.65 -2.79
C LEU A 53 9.07 -0.42 -4.26
N ILE A 54 9.58 0.66 -4.86
CA ILE A 54 9.35 0.99 -6.28
C ILE A 54 9.91 -0.12 -7.18
N ALA A 55 11.15 -0.54 -6.92
CA ALA A 55 11.81 -1.59 -7.68
C ALA A 55 11.00 -2.90 -7.65
N ARG A 56 10.52 -3.30 -6.47
CA ARG A 56 9.68 -4.50 -6.30
C ARG A 56 8.34 -4.39 -7.03
N LEU A 57 7.63 -3.27 -6.91
CA LEU A 57 6.36 -3.04 -7.59
C LEU A 57 6.52 -3.08 -9.13
N ASN A 58 7.58 -2.44 -9.64
CA ASN A 58 7.88 -2.46 -11.07
C ASN A 58 8.31 -3.85 -11.55
N ALA A 59 9.12 -4.59 -10.78
CA ALA A 59 9.56 -5.94 -11.12
C ALA A 59 8.39 -6.94 -11.14
N ALA A 60 7.43 -6.83 -10.22
CA ALA A 60 6.26 -7.71 -10.18
C ALA A 60 5.46 -7.67 -11.50
N ARG A 61 5.46 -6.54 -12.20
CA ARG A 61 4.77 -6.39 -13.50
C ARG A 61 5.37 -7.23 -14.63
N MET A 62 6.63 -7.64 -14.51
CA MET A 62 7.23 -8.58 -15.46
C MET A 62 6.52 -9.94 -15.45
N PHE A 63 5.94 -10.32 -14.32
CA PHE A 63 5.22 -11.58 -14.12
C PHE A 63 3.70 -11.38 -14.08
N ASN A 64 3.24 -10.20 -13.66
CA ASN A 64 1.84 -9.82 -13.61
C ASN A 64 1.60 -8.45 -14.29
N PRO A 65 1.50 -8.41 -15.63
CA PRO A 65 1.32 -7.17 -16.37
C PRO A 65 0.02 -6.42 -16.02
N GLY A 66 -0.97 -7.15 -15.48
CA GLY A 66 -2.28 -6.61 -15.06
C GLY A 66 -2.30 -6.01 -13.65
N LEU A 67 -1.18 -6.06 -12.91
CA LEU A 67 -1.09 -5.50 -11.56
C LEU A 67 -1.35 -4.00 -11.58
N ARG A 68 -2.38 -3.58 -10.85
CA ARG A 68 -2.65 -2.16 -10.57
C ARG A 68 -2.05 -1.78 -9.23
N VAL A 69 -1.51 -0.57 -9.13
CA VAL A 69 -0.97 -0.04 -7.88
C VAL A 69 -1.73 1.22 -7.49
N LEU A 70 -2.28 1.23 -6.27
CA LEU A 70 -2.96 2.39 -5.70
C LEU A 70 -2.22 2.82 -4.43
N PHE A 71 -1.60 3.98 -4.48
CA PHE A 71 -1.08 4.63 -3.29
C PHE A 71 -2.21 5.36 -2.56
N VAL A 72 -2.19 5.28 -1.23
CA VAL A 72 -3.16 5.96 -0.37
C VAL A 72 -2.39 6.73 0.69
N LEU A 73 -2.70 8.03 0.81
CA LEU A 73 -2.12 8.86 1.86
C LEU A 73 -2.70 8.46 3.21
N VAL A 74 -1.83 8.24 4.19
CA VAL A 74 -2.19 8.11 5.60
C VAL A 74 -1.87 9.42 6.28
N GLY A 75 -2.92 10.11 6.73
CA GLY A 75 -2.85 11.38 7.44
C GLY A 75 -2.32 11.22 8.86
N GLY A 76 -1.77 12.31 9.40
CA GLY A 76 -1.43 12.44 10.81
C GLY A 76 -2.57 13.08 11.60
N ALA A 77 -2.24 13.99 12.51
CA ALA A 77 -3.24 14.76 13.26
C ALA A 77 -4.06 15.75 12.40
N GLY A 78 -3.72 15.93 11.12
CA GLY A 78 -4.39 16.84 10.20
C GLY A 78 -4.22 16.43 8.74
N GLU A 79 -4.84 17.20 7.85
CA GLU A 79 -4.75 17.00 6.41
C GLU A 79 -3.32 17.28 5.88
N PRO A 80 -2.79 16.44 4.98
CA PRO A 80 -1.54 16.73 4.29
C PRO A 80 -1.61 18.07 3.54
N THR A 81 -0.56 18.86 3.67
CA THR A 81 -0.35 20.12 2.95
C THR A 81 -0.21 19.89 1.45
N ASP A 82 -0.39 20.94 0.65
CA ASP A 82 -0.22 20.84 -0.80
C ASP A 82 1.21 20.45 -1.22
N ALA A 83 2.21 20.92 -0.48
CA ALA A 83 3.62 20.58 -0.70
C ALA A 83 3.87 19.08 -0.45
N GLU A 84 3.34 18.54 0.66
CA GLU A 84 3.41 17.11 0.96
C GLU A 84 2.70 16.26 -0.10
N ARG A 85 1.50 16.67 -0.54
CA ARG A 85 0.79 15.99 -1.63
C ARG A 85 1.58 16.03 -2.94
N ALA A 86 2.25 17.15 -3.24
CA ALA A 86 3.09 17.27 -4.42
C ALA A 86 4.31 16.33 -4.36
N ALA A 87 4.99 16.26 -3.23
CA ALA A 87 6.11 15.34 -3.02
C ALA A 87 5.67 13.88 -3.20
N VAL A 88 4.52 13.51 -2.61
CA VAL A 88 3.95 12.17 -2.75
C VAL A 88 3.60 11.85 -4.20
N ARG A 89 2.98 12.79 -4.94
CA ARG A 89 2.71 12.59 -6.37
C ARG A 89 4.00 12.35 -7.17
N ALA A 90 5.07 13.09 -6.88
CA ALA A 90 6.36 12.91 -7.54
C ALA A 90 6.98 11.53 -7.26
N TYR A 91 6.87 11.04 -6.02
CA TYR A 91 7.29 9.69 -5.64
C TYR A 91 6.46 8.61 -6.34
N VAL A 92 5.12 8.73 -6.32
CA VAL A 92 4.19 7.77 -6.96
C VAL A 92 4.42 7.68 -8.48
N ALA A 93 4.77 8.79 -9.13
CA ALA A 93 5.05 8.82 -10.56
C ALA A 93 6.25 7.93 -10.98
N GLN A 94 7.08 7.49 -10.03
CA GLN A 94 8.18 6.55 -10.30
C GLN A 94 7.71 5.08 -10.42
N VAL A 95 6.47 4.77 -10.03
CA VAL A 95 5.88 3.44 -10.18
C VAL A 95 5.02 3.40 -11.43
N MET A 96 5.32 2.47 -12.34
CA MET A 96 4.62 2.38 -13.61
C MET A 96 3.13 2.07 -13.40
N SER A 97 2.25 2.86 -14.01
CA SER A 97 0.79 2.69 -13.94
C SER A 97 0.22 2.76 -12.50
N ALA A 98 0.94 3.40 -11.58
CA ALA A 98 0.42 3.67 -10.25
C ALA A 98 -0.52 4.88 -10.24
N THR A 99 -1.49 4.87 -9.33
CA THR A 99 -2.39 6.00 -9.08
C THR A 99 -2.29 6.41 -7.62
N LEU A 100 -2.47 7.69 -7.32
CA LEU A 100 -2.67 8.20 -5.97
C LEU A 100 -4.17 8.37 -5.73
N ALA A 101 -4.70 7.82 -4.65
CA ALA A 101 -6.09 8.02 -4.26
C ALA A 101 -6.36 9.50 -3.92
N SER A 102 -7.57 9.97 -4.23
CA SER A 102 -8.06 11.29 -3.77
C SER A 102 -8.40 11.31 -2.28
N THR A 103 -8.54 10.13 -1.66
CA THR A 103 -8.89 9.95 -0.26
C THR A 103 -7.63 9.88 0.61
N VAL A 104 -7.70 10.52 1.78
CA VAL A 104 -6.71 10.39 2.86
C VAL A 104 -7.31 9.52 3.95
N ILE A 105 -6.59 8.49 4.38
CA ILE A 105 -6.99 7.66 5.53
C ILE A 105 -6.46 8.32 6.79
N HIS A 106 -7.36 8.62 7.71
CA HIS A 106 -7.03 9.04 9.07
C HIS A 106 -7.34 7.89 10.02
N GLY A 107 -6.34 7.49 10.79
CA GLY A 107 -6.45 6.43 11.79
C GLY A 107 -5.67 6.81 13.04
N GLN A 108 -6.10 6.30 14.18
CA GLN A 108 -5.32 6.37 15.41
C GLN A 108 -4.62 5.04 15.60
N GLU A 109 -3.32 5.09 15.89
CA GLU A 109 -2.61 3.90 16.34
C GLU A 109 -3.21 3.50 17.70
N PRO A 110 -3.76 2.29 17.84
CA PRO A 110 -4.41 1.90 19.08
C PRO A 110 -3.37 1.80 20.19
N ALA A 111 -3.74 2.29 21.37
CA ALA A 111 -2.85 2.32 22.53
C ALA A 111 -2.43 0.91 22.99
N ASP A 112 -3.23 -0.11 22.65
CA ASP A 112 -2.98 -1.51 22.95
C ASP A 112 -3.34 -2.37 21.72
N MET A 113 -2.31 -2.91 21.07
CA MET A 113 -2.47 -3.79 19.92
C MET A 113 -3.04 -5.16 20.24
N ASP A 114 -2.68 -5.72 21.39
CA ASP A 114 -3.14 -7.04 21.79
C ASP A 114 -4.61 -7.01 22.21
N ALA A 115 -5.07 -5.90 22.80
CA ALA A 115 -6.49 -5.67 23.03
C ALA A 115 -7.27 -5.56 21.71
N LEU A 116 -6.78 -4.77 20.74
CA LEU A 116 -7.45 -4.65 19.44
C LEU A 116 -7.53 -6.00 18.72
N TYR A 117 -6.44 -6.77 18.70
CA TYR A 117 -6.45 -8.08 18.02
C TYR A 117 -7.44 -9.05 18.66
N ARG A 118 -7.54 -9.06 19.99
CA ARG A 118 -8.58 -9.84 20.65
C ARG A 118 -9.98 -9.36 20.25
N GLU A 119 -10.24 -8.06 20.28
CA GLU A 119 -11.53 -7.50 19.88
C GLU A 119 -11.92 -7.89 18.44
N VAL A 120 -11.00 -7.76 17.49
CA VAL A 120 -11.28 -7.97 16.05
C VAL A 120 -11.41 -9.45 15.68
N PHE A 121 -10.60 -10.34 16.28
CA PHE A 121 -10.50 -11.73 15.85
C PHE A 121 -11.19 -12.74 16.78
N THR A 122 -11.76 -12.30 17.92
CA THR A 122 -12.51 -13.19 18.83
C THR A 122 -14.00 -12.86 18.98
N ALA A 123 -14.50 -11.83 18.28
CA ALA A 123 -15.93 -11.53 18.12
C ALA A 123 -16.53 -12.31 16.94
#